data_AF-A0A0D3B113-F1
#
_entry.id   AF-A0A0D3B113-F1
#
_cell.length_a   1.000
_cell.length_b   1.000
_cell.length_c   1.000
_cell.angle_alpha   90.00
_cell.angle_beta   90.00
_cell.angle_gamma   90.00
#
_symmetry.space_group_name_H-M   'P 1'
#
loop_
_entity.id
_entity.type
_entity.pdbx_description
1 polymer ?
#
loop_
_entity_poly.entity_id
_entity_poly.type
_entity_poly.pdbx_seq_one_letter_code
_entity_poly.pdbx_strand_id
1 'polypeptide(L)'
;MAGRRKRAKSPEPKERRSSSRVQELRQKERDEKEQLARERVKFLSDQSSELCDDAKEDDVSPNEGTLSTMRNGEDTNLDFYANEEDPHLKVRRNLRFFNTQYLLMVQAKLSRPDLKGITEVMKANAVLYPRKMIGDLPGIDVGHRFFSRAEMVAVGFHSHWLNGIDYMGAVEYQRHYANYQFPLAVSIVMSGQYEDDLDNADVVTYTGQGGHNLTGDKRQFKDQELVRGNLGLKNCFEHEVPVRVIRGHDCKSSYSKRVYTYDGLYTVVKYWAEKGVSGFTVYKYQLKRKEGQPELTTNQVNFMYGRIPKSTSEIQGLVCEDISNGLESKRIPATNRVDETPFSSSGFTYINSLKIEPNVKIPKSSTGCNCRGNCTDPKKCACARLNGGNFPYVDLNDGRLIEPRDVVFECGPNCGCGPECVNRTSQKRLRFHLEVFRSPKKGWAVRSWDFIPAGSPVCEYIGVLRRTDDVDTLTDNDYIFEIDCQQTMQGLDGRQRRLGDVAVPMDNKASESNGDESAPEFCIDAGSTGNFARFINHSCEPNLFVQCVLSSHQDIKLARVVLFAADNIPPLQELTYDYGYTLDSVHGPDGKVKKLTCYCGAVNCRKRLY
;
A
#
# COMPACT_ATOMS: atom_id res chain seq x y z
N MET A 1 11.08 75.32 -20.22
CA MET A 1 9.93 74.41 -20.40
C MET A 1 9.91 73.99 -21.86
N ALA A 2 9.85 72.74 -22.32
CA ALA A 2 9.44 71.48 -21.74
C ALA A 2 10.35 70.34 -22.26
N GLY A 3 10.66 69.37 -21.39
CA GLY A 3 11.49 68.21 -21.74
C GLY A 3 10.72 67.18 -22.58
N ARG A 4 11.32 66.76 -23.69
CA ARG A 4 10.86 65.60 -24.48
C ARG A 4 11.30 64.30 -23.77
N ARG A 5 10.35 63.62 -23.13
CA ARG A 5 10.50 62.23 -22.68
C ARG A 5 10.68 61.30 -23.90
N LYS A 6 11.88 60.75 -24.10
CA LYS A 6 12.08 59.56 -24.96
C LYS A 6 11.58 58.33 -24.20
N ARG A 7 10.54 57.66 -24.72
CA ARG A 7 10.12 56.32 -24.25
C ARG A 7 11.25 55.33 -24.53
N ALA A 8 11.75 54.67 -23.49
CA ALA A 8 12.61 53.50 -23.63
C ALA A 8 11.79 52.34 -24.20
N LYS A 9 12.28 51.72 -25.28
CA LYS A 9 11.76 50.43 -25.76
C LYS A 9 12.20 49.35 -24.76
N SER A 10 11.24 48.59 -24.24
CA SER A 10 11.47 47.35 -23.49
C SER A 10 12.22 46.34 -24.36
N PRO A 11 13.22 45.61 -23.83
CA PRO A 11 13.86 44.54 -24.58
C PRO A 11 12.88 43.36 -24.74
N GLU A 12 12.68 42.91 -25.97
CA GLU A 12 11.93 41.69 -26.27
C GLU A 12 12.55 40.47 -25.56
N PRO A 13 11.73 39.53 -25.06
CA PRO A 13 12.25 38.31 -24.43
C PRO A 13 12.85 37.43 -25.52
N LYS A 14 14.19 37.32 -25.55
CA LYS A 14 14.88 36.29 -26.33
C LYS A 14 14.51 34.91 -25.76
N GLU A 15 13.55 34.23 -26.38
CA GLU A 15 13.38 32.80 -26.23
C GLU A 15 14.72 32.12 -26.58
N ARG A 16 15.42 31.59 -25.56
CA ARG A 16 16.49 30.62 -25.78
C ARG A 16 15.84 29.33 -26.29
N ARG A 17 15.62 29.23 -27.60
CA ARG A 17 15.34 27.95 -28.26
C ARG A 17 16.54 27.03 -27.99
N SER A 18 16.34 26.02 -27.15
CA SER A 18 17.30 24.93 -27.02
C SER A 18 17.52 24.32 -28.40
N SER A 19 18.77 24.29 -28.87
CA SER A 19 19.15 23.63 -30.13
C SER A 19 18.50 22.24 -30.24
N SER A 20 18.00 21.87 -31.43
CA SER A 20 17.37 20.56 -31.71
C SER A 20 18.25 19.40 -31.20
N ARG A 21 19.57 19.56 -31.31
CA ARG A 21 20.57 18.60 -30.81
C ARG A 21 20.54 18.40 -29.29
N VAL A 22 20.22 19.45 -28.51
CA VAL A 22 20.05 19.35 -27.06
C VAL A 22 18.74 18.65 -26.69
N GLN A 23 17.69 18.83 -27.51
CA GLN A 23 16.42 18.12 -27.32
C GLN A 23 16.54 16.64 -27.68
N GLU A 24 17.26 16.31 -28.75
CA GLU A 24 17.58 14.93 -29.16
C GLU A 24 18.44 14.22 -28.12
N LEU A 25 19.48 14.87 -27.58
CA LEU A 25 20.30 14.27 -26.52
C LEU A 25 19.50 14.01 -25.24
N ARG A 26 18.60 14.94 -24.87
CA ARG A 26 17.69 14.74 -23.73
C ARG A 26 16.66 13.65 -23.99
N GLN A 27 16.21 13.49 -25.23
CA GLN A 27 15.30 12.42 -25.60
C GLN A 27 16.02 11.07 -25.55
N LYS A 28 17.23 11.00 -26.10
CA LYS A 28 18.08 9.82 -26.05
C LYS A 28 18.43 9.40 -24.62
N GLU A 29 18.77 10.34 -23.73
CA GLU A 29 18.96 10.04 -22.30
C GLU A 29 17.68 9.56 -21.62
N ARG A 30 16.51 10.06 -22.03
CA ARG A 30 15.22 9.57 -21.52
C ARG A 30 14.91 8.18 -22.02
N ASP A 31 15.14 7.92 -23.30
CA ASP A 31 14.90 6.62 -23.93
C ASP A 31 15.87 5.56 -23.39
N GLU A 32 17.15 5.90 -23.17
CA GLU A 32 18.14 5.03 -22.52
C GLU A 32 17.77 4.75 -21.05
N LYS A 33 17.26 5.74 -20.30
CA LYS A 33 16.74 5.51 -18.94
C LYS A 33 15.48 4.65 -18.93
N GLU A 34 14.59 4.85 -19.90
CA GLU A 34 13.38 4.04 -20.05
C GLU A 34 13.72 2.61 -20.48
N GLN A 35 14.74 2.42 -21.33
CA GLN A 35 15.27 1.12 -21.70
C GLN A 35 15.93 0.42 -20.51
N LEU A 36 16.81 1.08 -19.76
CA LEU A 36 17.41 0.50 -18.55
C LEU A 36 16.35 0.15 -17.50
N ALA A 37 15.30 0.96 -17.37
CA ALA A 37 14.18 0.67 -16.49
C ALA A 37 13.40 -0.56 -16.98
N ARG A 38 13.17 -0.70 -18.29
CA ARG A 38 12.53 -1.89 -18.88
C ARG A 38 13.37 -3.14 -18.72
N GLU A 39 14.69 -3.07 -18.94
CA GLU A 39 15.62 -4.17 -18.72
C GLU A 39 15.66 -4.57 -17.24
N ARG A 40 15.54 -3.59 -16.33
CA ARG A 40 15.48 -3.83 -14.88
C ARG A 40 14.16 -4.42 -14.42
N VAL A 41 13.03 -4.00 -14.99
CA VAL A 41 11.72 -4.65 -14.75
C VAL A 41 11.71 -6.05 -15.34
N LYS A 42 12.28 -6.23 -16.54
CA LYS A 42 12.41 -7.52 -17.20
C LYS A 42 13.29 -8.49 -16.41
N PHE A 43 14.41 -8.03 -15.85
CA PHE A 43 15.24 -8.84 -14.95
C PHE A 43 14.47 -9.28 -13.69
N LEU A 44 13.63 -8.40 -13.14
CA LEU A 44 12.78 -8.73 -11.99
C LEU A 44 11.58 -9.62 -12.37
N SER A 45 11.11 -9.58 -13.62
CA SER A 45 10.03 -10.46 -14.12
C SER A 45 10.54 -11.81 -14.61
N ASP A 46 11.73 -11.87 -15.21
CA ASP A 46 12.33 -13.12 -15.69
C ASP A 46 12.79 -13.98 -14.48
N GLN A 47 13.23 -13.34 -13.39
CA GLN A 47 13.40 -14.00 -12.09
C GLN A 47 12.09 -14.56 -11.50
N SER A 48 10.93 -14.11 -11.98
CA SER A 48 9.62 -14.67 -11.57
C SER A 48 9.16 -15.82 -12.46
N SER A 49 9.67 -15.94 -13.70
CA SER A 49 9.28 -16.99 -14.65
C SER A 49 10.13 -18.26 -14.56
N GLU A 50 11.40 -18.17 -14.15
CA GLU A 50 12.26 -19.36 -13.93
C GLU A 50 11.88 -20.15 -12.66
N LEU A 51 10.97 -19.64 -11.82
CA LEU A 51 10.47 -20.27 -10.58
C LEU A 51 9.43 -21.39 -10.79
N CYS A 52 9.15 -21.78 -12.04
CA CYS A 52 8.10 -22.76 -12.36
C CYS A 52 8.62 -24.15 -12.80
N ASP A 53 9.93 -24.32 -13.04
CA ASP A 53 10.43 -25.55 -13.67
C ASP A 53 11.02 -26.60 -12.69
N ASP A 54 11.35 -26.26 -11.45
CA ASP A 54 12.05 -27.18 -10.53
C ASP A 54 11.13 -27.92 -9.53
N ALA A 55 10.06 -28.55 -10.04
CA ALA A 55 9.23 -29.44 -9.22
C ALA A 55 8.70 -30.66 -9.96
N LYS A 56 9.54 -31.41 -10.69
CA LYS A 56 9.21 -32.78 -11.12
C LYS A 56 10.45 -33.67 -11.27
N GLU A 57 10.73 -34.49 -10.26
CA GLU A 57 11.33 -35.81 -10.43
C GLU A 57 10.53 -36.82 -9.59
N ASP A 58 9.83 -37.73 -10.26
CA ASP A 58 9.97 -39.18 -10.02
C ASP A 58 9.24 -40.01 -11.12
N ASP A 59 9.78 -41.20 -11.31
CA ASP A 59 9.87 -42.08 -12.47
C ASP A 59 8.58 -42.86 -12.86
N VAL A 60 8.48 -43.28 -14.14
CA VAL A 60 8.16 -44.65 -14.64
C VAL A 60 7.91 -44.66 -16.18
N SER A 61 8.94 -45.11 -16.91
CA SER A 61 9.08 -45.92 -18.17
C SER A 61 8.00 -46.03 -19.29
N PRO A 62 8.41 -46.39 -20.55
CA PRO A 62 7.82 -45.89 -21.79
C PRO A 62 6.96 -46.91 -22.57
N ASN A 63 6.09 -46.42 -23.45
CA ASN A 63 5.75 -47.17 -24.66
C ASN A 63 5.37 -46.27 -25.85
N GLU A 64 5.74 -46.76 -27.04
CA GLU A 64 5.87 -46.08 -28.32
C GLU A 64 4.53 -45.64 -28.97
N GLY A 65 4.60 -44.63 -29.85
CA GLY A 65 3.70 -44.58 -31.02
C GLY A 65 3.26 -43.22 -31.54
N THR A 66 3.94 -42.78 -32.60
CA THR A 66 3.41 -42.05 -33.79
C THR A 66 3.34 -40.51 -33.79
N LEU A 67 4.12 -39.97 -34.74
CA LEU A 67 4.29 -38.59 -35.17
C LEU A 67 3.04 -38.08 -35.93
N SER A 68 2.43 -36.96 -35.51
CA SER A 68 1.72 -36.06 -36.44
C SER A 68 1.57 -34.60 -35.93
N THR A 69 2.24 -33.70 -36.67
CA THR A 69 1.84 -32.34 -37.08
C THR A 69 1.23 -31.32 -36.09
N MET A 70 2.09 -30.37 -35.69
CA MET A 70 1.92 -28.91 -35.54
C MET A 70 0.51 -28.29 -35.38
N ARG A 71 0.26 -27.69 -34.21
CA ARG A 71 0.04 -26.24 -33.94
C ARG A 71 -0.86 -26.08 -32.71
N ASN A 72 -0.25 -25.97 -31.52
CA ASN A 72 -0.87 -25.37 -30.35
C ASN A 72 0.11 -24.34 -29.78
N GLY A 73 -0.26 -23.07 -29.83
CA GLY A 73 0.29 -22.06 -28.93
C GLY A 73 -0.63 -22.04 -27.72
N GLU A 74 -0.33 -22.87 -26.73
CA GLU A 74 -0.95 -22.78 -25.41
C GLU A 74 -0.36 -21.56 -24.72
N ASP A 75 -1.15 -20.49 -24.62
CA ASP A 75 -0.93 -19.41 -23.66
C ASP A 75 -0.98 -20.04 -22.27
N THR A 76 0.18 -20.33 -21.68
CA THR A 76 0.32 -20.65 -20.26
C THR A 76 0.02 -19.38 -19.46
N ASN A 77 -1.26 -19.06 -19.33
CA ASN A 77 -1.74 -17.97 -18.51
C ASN A 77 -1.56 -18.38 -17.04
N LEU A 78 -0.39 -18.09 -16.46
CA LEU A 78 -0.19 -18.20 -15.02
C LEU A 78 -1.25 -17.32 -14.33
N ASP A 79 -2.23 -17.93 -13.68
CA ASP A 79 -3.24 -17.18 -12.94
C ASP A 79 -2.61 -16.62 -11.67
N PHE A 80 -2.30 -15.31 -11.72
CA PHE A 80 -1.69 -14.53 -10.64
C PHE A 80 -2.45 -14.67 -9.30
N TYR A 81 -3.72 -15.08 -9.34
CA TYR A 81 -4.60 -15.22 -8.18
C TYR A 81 -5.09 -16.66 -7.94
N ALA A 82 -4.54 -17.67 -8.64
CA ALA A 82 -5.06 -19.04 -8.68
C ALA A 82 -5.27 -19.69 -7.30
N ASN A 83 -4.42 -19.35 -6.33
CA ASN A 83 -4.39 -19.97 -5.00
C ASN A 83 -5.17 -19.19 -3.92
N GLU A 84 -5.81 -18.07 -4.27
CA GLU A 84 -6.54 -17.24 -3.32
C GLU A 84 -8.03 -17.25 -3.65
N GLU A 85 -8.85 -17.90 -2.83
CA GLU A 85 -10.29 -17.97 -3.07
C GLU A 85 -11.03 -16.71 -2.63
N ASP A 86 -10.51 -15.98 -1.63
CA ASP A 86 -11.18 -14.80 -1.09
C ASP A 86 -11.02 -13.56 -1.99
N PRO A 87 -12.13 -12.99 -2.50
CA PRO A 87 -12.09 -11.75 -3.27
C PRO A 87 -11.44 -10.55 -2.57
N HIS A 88 -11.60 -10.39 -1.25
CA HIS A 88 -11.01 -9.28 -0.50
C HIS A 88 -9.48 -9.37 -0.47
N LEU A 89 -8.96 -10.58 -0.29
CA LEU A 89 -7.53 -10.86 -0.35
C LEU A 89 -6.96 -10.67 -1.75
N LYS A 90 -7.68 -11.10 -2.80
CA LYS A 90 -7.33 -10.83 -4.20
C LYS A 90 -7.19 -9.33 -4.48
N VAL A 91 -8.16 -8.51 -4.05
CA VAL A 91 -8.11 -7.05 -4.19
C VAL A 91 -6.90 -6.47 -3.45
N ARG A 92 -6.66 -6.90 -2.20
CA ARG A 92 -5.53 -6.43 -1.41
C ARG A 92 -4.19 -6.78 -2.07
N ARG A 93 -4.02 -8.02 -2.54
CA ARG A 93 -2.82 -8.49 -3.26
C ARG A 93 -2.59 -7.71 -4.55
N ASN A 94 -3.63 -7.45 -5.34
CA ASN A 94 -3.55 -6.61 -6.53
C ASN A 94 -3.04 -5.19 -6.19
N LEU A 95 -3.63 -4.54 -5.18
CA LEU A 95 -3.27 -3.18 -4.78
C LEU A 95 -1.84 -3.10 -4.22
N ARG A 96 -1.39 -4.12 -3.47
CA ARG A 96 0.00 -4.25 -3.02
C ARG A 96 0.96 -4.38 -4.20
N PHE A 97 0.64 -5.25 -5.17
CA PHE A 97 1.44 -5.43 -6.37
C PHE A 97 1.53 -4.13 -7.19
N PHE A 98 0.40 -3.45 -7.42
CA PHE A 98 0.38 -2.14 -8.05
C PHE A 98 1.25 -1.12 -7.31
N ASN A 99 1.19 -1.09 -5.97
CA ASN A 99 2.02 -0.20 -5.17
C ASN A 99 3.52 -0.49 -5.34
N THR A 100 3.93 -1.75 -5.37
CA THR A 100 5.32 -2.13 -5.65
C THR A 100 5.76 -1.60 -7.02
N GLN A 101 4.96 -1.81 -8.07
CA GLN A 101 5.26 -1.29 -9.40
C GLN A 101 5.33 0.24 -9.40
N TYR A 102 4.40 0.92 -8.76
CA TYR A 102 4.41 2.37 -8.59
C TYR A 102 5.71 2.86 -7.94
N LEU A 103 6.15 2.26 -6.83
CA LEU A 103 7.37 2.67 -6.12
C LEU A 103 8.64 2.39 -6.93
N LEU A 104 8.68 1.29 -7.70
CA LEU A 104 9.75 1.02 -8.66
C LEU A 104 9.83 2.11 -9.75
N MET A 105 8.69 2.54 -10.29
CA MET A 105 8.63 3.63 -11.28
C MET A 105 9.07 4.98 -10.69
N VAL A 106 8.75 5.24 -9.42
CA VAL A 106 9.25 6.42 -8.69
C VAL A 106 10.76 6.33 -8.50
N GLN A 107 11.30 5.17 -8.12
CA GLN A 107 12.75 4.97 -7.96
C GLN A 107 13.49 5.16 -9.29
N ALA A 108 12.89 4.72 -10.40
CA ALA A 108 13.39 4.93 -11.77
C ALA A 108 13.24 6.40 -12.25
N LYS A 109 12.60 7.27 -11.46
CA LYS A 109 12.36 8.70 -11.75
C LYS A 109 11.60 8.92 -13.06
N LEU A 110 10.64 8.05 -13.38
CA LEU A 110 9.80 8.18 -14.56
C LEU A 110 8.72 9.24 -14.35
N SER A 111 8.30 9.89 -15.43
CA SER A 111 7.13 10.78 -15.39
C SER A 111 5.85 9.95 -15.28
N ARG A 112 4.87 10.46 -14.51
CA ARG A 112 3.60 9.76 -14.25
C ARG A 112 3.82 8.30 -13.82
N PRO A 113 4.58 8.07 -12.72
CA PRO A 113 4.89 6.71 -12.25
C PRO A 113 3.64 5.90 -11.92
N ASP A 114 2.53 6.57 -11.60
CA ASP A 114 1.20 5.98 -11.45
C ASP A 114 0.74 5.27 -12.74
N LEU A 115 0.83 5.93 -13.90
CA LEU A 115 0.40 5.36 -15.17
C LEU A 115 1.35 4.27 -15.68
N LYS A 116 2.65 4.44 -15.43
CA LYS A 116 3.66 3.42 -15.74
C LYS A 116 3.46 2.17 -14.87
N GLY A 117 3.12 2.34 -13.59
CA GLY A 117 2.75 1.23 -12.70
C GLY A 117 1.55 0.42 -13.23
N ILE A 118 0.50 1.10 -13.71
CA ILE A 118 -0.63 0.42 -14.38
C ILE A 118 -0.15 -0.37 -15.61
N THR A 119 0.76 0.20 -16.41
CA THR A 119 1.29 -0.50 -17.60
C THR A 119 2.00 -1.79 -17.22
N GLU A 120 2.77 -1.81 -16.13
CA GLU A 120 3.40 -3.05 -15.65
C GLU A 120 2.38 -4.05 -15.09
N VAL A 121 1.33 -3.59 -14.39
CA VAL A 121 0.22 -4.46 -13.97
C VAL A 121 -0.47 -5.12 -15.17
N MET A 122 -0.70 -4.37 -16.26
CA MET A 122 -1.28 -4.90 -17.49
C MET A 122 -0.37 -5.91 -18.19
N LYS A 123 0.94 -5.64 -18.27
CA LYS A 123 1.92 -6.56 -18.87
C LYS A 123 2.04 -7.87 -18.11
N ALA A 124 1.91 -7.82 -16.78
CA ALA A 124 1.92 -9.00 -15.92
C ALA A 124 0.59 -9.76 -15.93
N ASN A 125 -0.38 -9.36 -16.78
CA ASN A 125 -1.76 -9.85 -16.78
C ASN A 125 -2.40 -9.85 -15.37
N ALA A 126 -2.02 -8.88 -14.54
CA ALA A 126 -2.39 -8.83 -13.13
C ALA A 126 -3.59 -7.94 -12.86
N VAL A 127 -4.28 -7.39 -13.89
CA VAL A 127 -5.52 -6.64 -13.68
C VAL A 127 -6.59 -7.59 -13.15
N LEU A 128 -7.08 -7.38 -11.92
CA LEU A 128 -7.95 -8.34 -11.24
C LEU A 128 -9.29 -8.55 -11.96
N TYR A 129 -9.92 -7.47 -12.41
CA TYR A 129 -11.16 -7.50 -13.18
C TYR A 129 -10.91 -6.95 -14.60
N PRO A 130 -10.32 -7.74 -15.52
CA PRO A 130 -9.92 -7.26 -16.84
C PRO A 130 -11.12 -6.98 -17.75
N ARG A 131 -12.27 -7.61 -17.47
CA ARG A 131 -13.54 -7.36 -18.15
C ARG A 131 -14.47 -6.55 -17.27
N LYS A 132 -15.24 -5.66 -17.90
CA LYS A 132 -16.23 -4.84 -17.21
C LYS A 132 -17.36 -5.72 -16.68
N MET A 133 -17.92 -5.32 -15.53
CA MET A 133 -19.06 -5.95 -14.89
C MET A 133 -20.10 -4.90 -14.50
N ILE A 134 -21.38 -5.27 -14.59
CA ILE A 134 -22.51 -4.51 -14.04
C ILE A 134 -22.61 -4.84 -12.55
N GLY A 135 -22.95 -3.85 -11.72
CA GLY A 135 -23.15 -4.05 -10.28
C GLY A 135 -21.85 -4.01 -9.47
N ASP A 136 -21.85 -4.65 -8.30
CA ASP A 136 -20.70 -4.74 -7.40
C ASP A 136 -19.60 -5.65 -7.98
N LEU A 137 -18.35 -5.38 -7.58
CA LEU A 137 -17.22 -6.26 -7.87
C LEU A 137 -16.85 -7.00 -6.58
N PRO A 138 -16.63 -8.33 -6.63
CA PRO A 138 -16.26 -9.10 -5.44
C PRO A 138 -15.02 -8.51 -4.73
N GLY A 139 -15.04 -8.45 -3.40
CA GLY A 139 -13.93 -7.92 -2.60
C GLY A 139 -13.83 -6.39 -2.55
N ILE A 140 -14.76 -5.66 -3.18
CA ILE A 140 -14.79 -4.19 -3.19
C ILE A 140 -16.13 -3.71 -2.62
N ASP A 141 -16.17 -3.59 -1.30
CA ASP A 141 -17.39 -3.20 -0.58
C ASP A 141 -17.72 -1.71 -0.71
N VAL A 142 -18.99 -1.38 -0.53
CA VAL A 142 -19.42 0.02 -0.34
C VAL A 142 -18.62 0.65 0.81
N GLY A 143 -18.02 1.80 0.54
CA GLY A 143 -17.09 2.50 1.43
C GLY A 143 -15.61 2.23 1.12
N HIS A 144 -15.28 1.32 0.19
CA HIS A 144 -13.89 1.07 -0.23
C HIS A 144 -13.22 2.34 -0.74
N ARG A 145 -11.97 2.56 -0.32
CA ARG A 145 -11.21 3.78 -0.61
C ARG A 145 -10.02 3.47 -1.51
N PHE A 146 -10.01 4.08 -2.69
CA PHE A 146 -8.84 4.11 -3.58
C PHE A 146 -8.08 5.42 -3.38
N PHE A 147 -6.76 5.35 -3.31
CA PHE A 147 -5.88 6.50 -3.12
C PHE A 147 -5.38 7.08 -4.43
N SER A 148 -5.74 6.51 -5.57
CA SER A 148 -5.60 7.14 -6.88
C SER A 148 -6.58 6.57 -7.90
N ARG A 149 -6.76 7.29 -9.03
CA ARG A 149 -7.44 6.74 -10.21
C ARG A 149 -6.70 5.51 -10.76
N ALA A 150 -5.39 5.44 -10.58
CA ALA A 150 -4.55 4.35 -11.05
C ALA A 150 -4.84 3.04 -10.33
N GLU A 151 -5.10 3.07 -9.01
CA GLU A 151 -5.53 1.90 -8.25
C GLU A 151 -6.84 1.30 -8.79
N MET A 152 -7.83 2.15 -9.11
CA MET A 152 -9.08 1.67 -9.72
C MET A 152 -8.87 1.01 -11.08
N VAL A 153 -7.89 1.49 -11.87
CA VAL A 153 -7.54 0.88 -13.16
C VAL A 153 -6.79 -0.43 -12.95
N ALA A 154 -5.85 -0.49 -12.01
CA ALA A 154 -5.07 -1.68 -11.69
C ALA A 154 -5.95 -2.85 -11.21
N VAL A 155 -7.00 -2.54 -10.44
CA VAL A 155 -7.99 -3.53 -10.00
C VAL A 155 -9.00 -3.86 -11.11
N GLY A 156 -9.25 -2.94 -12.05
CA GLY A 156 -10.32 -3.08 -13.05
C GLY A 156 -11.68 -2.56 -12.59
N PHE A 157 -11.73 -1.82 -11.48
CA PHE A 157 -12.94 -1.23 -10.93
C PHE A 157 -13.52 -0.12 -11.83
N HIS A 158 -12.62 0.68 -12.41
CA HIS A 158 -12.90 1.73 -13.38
C HIS A 158 -11.71 1.83 -14.34
N SER A 159 -11.89 1.49 -15.62
CA SER A 159 -10.77 1.21 -16.54
C SER A 159 -10.06 2.46 -17.11
N HIS A 160 -10.51 3.66 -16.75
CA HIS A 160 -9.92 4.92 -17.20
C HIS A 160 -9.27 5.69 -16.06
N TRP A 161 -8.05 6.18 -16.28
CA TRP A 161 -7.37 7.01 -15.28
C TRP A 161 -7.86 8.48 -15.29
N LEU A 162 -8.53 8.91 -16.37
CA LEU A 162 -8.98 10.29 -16.57
C LEU A 162 -10.50 10.39 -16.70
N ASN A 163 -11.11 9.68 -17.65
CA ASN A 163 -12.52 9.81 -18.01
C ASN A 163 -13.44 9.63 -16.81
N GLY A 164 -14.50 10.44 -16.70
CA GLY A 164 -15.46 10.33 -15.60
C GLY A 164 -16.41 9.14 -15.74
N ILE A 165 -16.71 8.71 -16.97
CA ILE A 165 -17.66 7.63 -17.26
C ILE A 165 -16.91 6.44 -17.85
N ASP A 166 -17.15 5.26 -17.30
CA ASP A 166 -16.69 3.99 -17.82
C ASP A 166 -17.88 3.12 -18.26
N TYR A 167 -17.79 2.54 -19.46
CA TYR A 167 -18.92 1.88 -20.11
C TYR A 167 -18.49 0.67 -20.95
N MET A 168 -19.40 -0.28 -21.09
CA MET A 168 -19.29 -1.42 -22.00
C MET A 168 -19.70 -1.02 -23.43
N GLY A 169 -18.97 -1.49 -24.44
CA GLY A 169 -19.29 -1.30 -25.85
C GLY A 169 -19.86 -2.56 -26.51
N ALA A 170 -20.63 -2.40 -27.59
CA ALA A 170 -21.33 -3.51 -28.25
C ALA A 170 -20.37 -4.60 -28.78
N VAL A 171 -19.23 -4.18 -29.34
CA VAL A 171 -18.26 -5.09 -29.99
C VAL A 171 -17.79 -6.21 -29.06
N GLU A 172 -17.55 -5.88 -27.80
CA GLU A 172 -16.98 -6.83 -26.82
C GLU A 172 -18.07 -7.52 -25.98
N TYR A 173 -19.17 -6.83 -25.67
CA TYR A 173 -20.13 -7.28 -24.65
C TYR A 173 -21.48 -7.76 -25.20
N GLN A 174 -21.85 -7.47 -26.45
CA GLN A 174 -23.18 -7.80 -26.99
C GLN A 174 -23.51 -9.31 -26.88
N ARG A 175 -22.51 -10.19 -27.06
CA ARG A 175 -22.71 -11.65 -26.98
C ARG A 175 -23.10 -12.11 -25.57
N HIS A 176 -22.59 -11.45 -24.53
CA HIS A 176 -22.86 -11.82 -23.13
C HIS A 176 -24.09 -11.10 -22.56
N TYR A 177 -24.53 -10.02 -23.20
CA TYR A 177 -25.57 -9.10 -22.73
C TYR A 177 -26.56 -8.78 -23.87
N ALA A 178 -27.06 -9.84 -24.53
CA ALA A 178 -27.81 -9.72 -25.79
C ALA A 178 -29.07 -8.85 -25.72
N ASN A 179 -29.67 -8.72 -24.53
CA ASN A 179 -30.92 -7.99 -24.30
C ASN A 179 -30.72 -6.49 -24.00
N TYR A 180 -29.47 -6.01 -23.94
CA TYR A 180 -29.16 -4.62 -23.64
C TYR A 180 -28.74 -3.84 -24.88
N GLN A 181 -29.14 -2.58 -24.95
CA GLN A 181 -28.64 -1.62 -25.94
C GLN A 181 -27.32 -1.03 -25.47
N PHE A 182 -26.32 -1.06 -26.34
CA PHE A 182 -24.98 -0.55 -26.07
C PHE A 182 -24.76 0.83 -26.70
N PRO A 183 -23.85 1.66 -26.16
CA PRO A 183 -23.03 1.43 -24.96
C PRO A 183 -23.84 1.38 -23.66
N LEU A 184 -23.28 0.81 -22.59
CA LEU A 184 -23.91 0.71 -21.28
C LEU A 184 -22.93 1.11 -20.18
N ALA A 185 -23.25 2.15 -19.40
CA ALA A 185 -22.36 2.64 -18.34
C ALA A 185 -22.32 1.65 -17.16
N VAL A 186 -21.14 1.49 -16.56
CA VAL A 186 -20.95 0.58 -15.41
C VAL A 186 -20.38 1.28 -14.19
N SER A 187 -19.66 2.38 -14.39
CA SER A 187 -19.08 3.16 -13.30
C SER A 187 -18.93 4.64 -13.70
N ILE A 188 -19.15 5.53 -12.73
CA ILE A 188 -18.85 6.95 -12.85
C ILE A 188 -17.99 7.45 -11.70
N VAL A 189 -17.15 8.43 -11.97
CA VAL A 189 -16.29 9.12 -11.00
C VAL A 189 -16.69 10.58 -10.92
N MET A 190 -17.24 10.96 -9.78
CA MET A 190 -17.52 12.34 -9.41
C MET A 190 -16.29 12.94 -8.74
N SER A 191 -15.84 14.09 -9.19
CA SER A 191 -14.60 14.69 -8.68
C SER A 191 -14.63 16.21 -8.58
N GLY A 192 -15.83 16.80 -8.63
CA GLY A 192 -16.02 18.26 -8.62
C GLY A 192 -15.26 18.95 -9.75
N GLN A 193 -15.08 18.28 -10.89
CA GLN A 193 -14.41 18.88 -12.06
C GLN A 193 -15.40 19.59 -12.97
N TYR A 194 -16.69 19.24 -12.91
CA TYR A 194 -17.74 19.91 -13.66
C TYR A 194 -18.46 20.89 -12.73
N GLU A 195 -18.62 22.13 -13.20
CA GLU A 195 -19.31 23.18 -12.44
C GLU A 195 -20.80 22.92 -12.21
N ASP A 196 -21.37 21.97 -12.94
CA ASP A 196 -22.80 21.65 -13.02
C ASP A 196 -23.23 20.45 -12.16
N ASP A 197 -22.29 19.76 -11.50
CA ASP A 197 -22.58 18.61 -10.63
C ASP A 197 -23.28 19.05 -9.34
N LEU A 198 -24.38 18.37 -8.97
CA LEU A 198 -25.07 18.55 -7.69
C LEU A 198 -25.07 17.24 -6.92
N ASP A 199 -24.46 17.24 -5.74
CA ASP A 199 -24.35 16.06 -4.88
C ASP A 199 -25.23 16.21 -3.64
N ASN A 200 -26.41 15.60 -3.67
CA ASN A 200 -27.33 15.49 -2.52
C ASN A 200 -27.36 14.06 -2.01
N ALA A 201 -26.19 13.46 -1.80
CA ALA A 201 -26.06 12.16 -1.16
C ALA A 201 -26.66 10.98 -1.94
N ASP A 202 -27.89 10.62 -1.57
CA ASP A 202 -28.67 9.56 -2.19
C ASP A 202 -29.21 9.97 -3.56
N VAL A 203 -29.28 11.28 -3.83
CA VAL A 203 -29.66 11.82 -5.14
C VAL A 203 -28.54 12.69 -5.68
N VAL A 204 -28.03 12.31 -6.84
CA VAL A 204 -26.95 13.03 -7.53
C VAL A 204 -27.47 13.55 -8.86
N THR A 205 -27.10 14.76 -9.23
CA THR A 205 -27.17 15.23 -10.63
C THR A 205 -25.75 15.27 -11.19
N TYR A 206 -25.47 14.36 -12.12
CA TYR A 206 -24.16 14.19 -12.74
C TYR A 206 -24.15 14.79 -14.14
N THR A 207 -23.08 15.52 -14.46
CA THR A 207 -22.88 16.14 -15.77
C THR A 207 -22.22 15.16 -16.74
N GLY A 208 -22.76 15.07 -17.95
CA GLY A 208 -22.23 14.23 -19.02
C GLY A 208 -20.81 14.61 -19.44
N GLN A 209 -20.18 13.73 -20.21
CA GLN A 209 -18.86 13.97 -20.79
C GLN A 209 -18.95 14.78 -22.09
N GLY A 210 -17.86 15.50 -22.41
CA GLY A 210 -17.70 16.22 -23.68
C GLY A 210 -17.64 17.74 -23.50
N GLY A 211 -16.86 18.38 -24.36
CA GLY A 211 -16.72 19.84 -24.38
C GLY A 211 -16.11 20.47 -23.13
N HIS A 212 -15.42 19.69 -22.30
CA HIS A 212 -14.80 20.13 -21.05
C HIS A 212 -13.32 20.46 -21.25
N ASN A 213 -12.90 21.63 -20.81
CA ASN A 213 -11.52 22.05 -20.93
C ASN A 213 -10.65 21.39 -19.85
N LEU A 214 -9.90 20.35 -20.22
CA LEU A 214 -9.01 19.64 -19.28
C LEU A 214 -7.85 20.50 -18.76
N THR A 215 -7.55 21.63 -19.43
CA THR A 215 -6.40 22.50 -19.12
C THR A 215 -6.81 23.97 -19.06
N GLY A 216 -6.61 24.65 -17.93
CA GLY A 216 -6.94 26.08 -17.79
C GLY A 216 -8.07 26.28 -16.78
N ASP A 217 -9.14 26.96 -17.20
CA ASP A 217 -10.26 27.34 -16.35
C ASP A 217 -11.21 26.19 -15.97
N LYS A 218 -11.04 25.01 -16.60
CA LYS A 218 -11.86 23.80 -16.37
C LYS A 218 -13.35 24.02 -16.60
N ARG A 219 -13.70 24.83 -17.61
CA ARG A 219 -15.09 25.09 -17.98
C ARG A 219 -15.49 24.39 -19.26
N GLN A 220 -16.79 24.33 -19.50
CA GLN A 220 -17.31 23.91 -20.79
C GLN A 220 -16.97 24.94 -21.88
N PHE A 221 -16.47 24.47 -23.03
CA PHE A 221 -16.09 25.29 -24.18
C PHE A 221 -16.83 24.93 -25.48
N LYS A 222 -17.66 23.88 -25.46
CA LYS A 222 -18.55 23.51 -26.56
C LYS A 222 -19.72 22.65 -26.07
N ASP A 223 -20.77 22.58 -26.89
CA ASP A 223 -21.94 21.75 -26.65
C ASP A 223 -21.57 20.26 -26.55
N GLN A 224 -22.24 19.56 -25.63
CA GLN A 224 -22.16 18.11 -25.49
C GLN A 224 -23.05 17.40 -26.50
N GLU A 225 -22.66 16.16 -26.82
CA GLU A 225 -23.39 15.27 -27.71
C GLU A 225 -23.83 14.01 -26.96
N LEU A 226 -24.96 13.42 -27.36
CA LEU A 226 -25.49 12.18 -26.77
C LEU A 226 -24.78 10.96 -27.37
N VAL A 227 -23.48 10.84 -27.11
CA VAL A 227 -22.60 9.77 -27.61
C VAL A 227 -21.71 9.24 -26.48
N ARG A 228 -21.06 8.10 -26.71
CA ARG A 228 -20.09 7.50 -25.75
C ARG A 228 -20.72 7.31 -24.37
N GLY A 229 -20.08 7.80 -23.30
CA GLY A 229 -20.59 7.68 -21.93
C GLY A 229 -21.95 8.35 -21.70
N ASN A 230 -22.29 9.41 -22.44
CA ASN A 230 -23.60 10.05 -22.33
C ASN A 230 -24.71 9.10 -22.83
N LEU A 231 -24.50 8.51 -24.01
CA LEU A 231 -25.38 7.47 -24.52
C LEU A 231 -25.41 6.25 -23.59
N GLY A 232 -24.28 5.90 -22.98
CA GLY A 232 -24.17 4.81 -22.00
C GLY A 232 -25.07 5.01 -20.78
N LEU A 233 -25.07 6.22 -20.21
CA LEU A 233 -25.93 6.56 -19.08
C LEU A 233 -27.41 6.66 -19.47
N LYS A 234 -27.72 7.15 -20.67
CA LYS A 234 -29.09 7.09 -21.21
C LYS A 234 -29.58 5.64 -21.31
N ASN A 235 -28.77 4.75 -21.88
CA ASN A 235 -29.18 3.35 -22.03
C ASN A 235 -29.31 2.66 -20.66
N CYS A 236 -28.51 3.05 -19.66
CA CYS A 236 -28.72 2.59 -18.27
C CYS A 236 -30.08 3.01 -17.71
N PHE A 237 -30.58 4.21 -18.04
CA PHE A 237 -31.93 4.64 -17.68
C PHE A 237 -32.99 3.77 -18.37
N GLU A 238 -32.86 3.54 -19.68
CA GLU A 238 -33.84 2.76 -20.46
C GLU A 238 -33.90 1.28 -20.07
N HIS A 239 -32.79 0.72 -19.59
CA HIS A 239 -32.68 -0.68 -19.21
C HIS A 239 -32.60 -0.92 -17.69
N GLU A 240 -32.80 0.12 -16.88
CA GLU A 240 -32.73 0.06 -15.41
C GLU A 240 -31.42 -0.55 -14.85
N VAL A 241 -30.31 -0.32 -15.57
CA VAL A 241 -29.01 -0.88 -15.21
C VAL A 241 -28.32 0.00 -14.16
N PRO A 242 -27.89 -0.56 -13.01
CA PRO A 242 -27.21 0.21 -11.99
C PRO A 242 -25.78 0.56 -12.39
N VAL A 243 -25.32 1.70 -11.89
CA VAL A 243 -23.99 2.26 -12.13
C VAL A 243 -23.28 2.42 -10.79
N ARG A 244 -22.02 1.98 -10.69
CA ARG A 244 -21.16 2.23 -9.53
C ARG A 244 -20.80 3.71 -9.46
N VAL A 245 -21.05 4.37 -8.33
CA VAL A 245 -20.68 5.77 -8.12
C VAL A 245 -19.46 5.87 -7.22
N ILE A 246 -18.44 6.59 -7.69
CA ILE A 246 -17.22 6.86 -6.94
C ILE A 246 -17.10 8.37 -6.71
N ARG A 247 -16.95 8.78 -5.46
CA ARG A 247 -16.72 10.19 -5.10
C ARG A 247 -15.24 10.43 -4.80
N GLY A 248 -14.66 11.41 -5.48
CA GLY A 248 -13.30 11.86 -5.26
C GLY A 248 -13.27 13.05 -4.32
N HIS A 249 -12.53 12.94 -3.23
CA HIS A 249 -12.41 13.96 -2.21
C HIS A 249 -10.98 14.44 -2.05
N ASP A 250 -10.82 15.68 -1.59
CA ASP A 250 -9.50 16.22 -1.25
C ASP A 250 -8.99 15.59 0.05
N CYS A 251 -7.78 15.05 -0.01
CA CYS A 251 -7.12 14.43 1.12
C CYS A 251 -5.64 14.83 1.10
N LYS A 252 -5.28 15.90 1.80
CA LYS A 252 -3.92 16.46 1.78
C LYS A 252 -2.85 15.47 2.27
N SER A 253 -3.23 14.50 3.10
CA SER A 253 -2.36 13.46 3.64
C SER A 253 -2.14 12.27 2.68
N SER A 254 -3.00 12.09 1.66
CA SER A 254 -2.83 11.06 0.61
C SER A 254 -1.71 11.43 -0.35
N TYR A 255 -1.04 10.42 -0.93
CA TYR A 255 0.01 10.63 -1.93
C TYR A 255 -0.50 11.30 -3.21
N SER A 256 -1.76 11.06 -3.60
CA SER A 256 -2.38 11.71 -4.76
C SER A 256 -3.07 13.04 -4.40
N LYS A 257 -2.99 13.45 -3.13
CA LYS A 257 -3.76 14.54 -2.52
C LYS A 257 -5.28 14.36 -2.59
N ARG A 258 -5.74 13.17 -3.02
CA ARG A 258 -7.15 12.82 -3.14
C ARG A 258 -7.38 11.39 -2.65
N VAL A 259 -8.63 11.09 -2.35
CA VAL A 259 -9.13 9.74 -2.07
C VAL A 259 -10.44 9.56 -2.80
N TYR A 260 -10.68 8.37 -3.33
CA TYR A 260 -11.85 8.03 -4.12
C TYR A 260 -12.62 6.94 -3.38
N THR A 261 -13.83 7.26 -2.91
CA THR A 261 -14.67 6.34 -2.14
C THR A 261 -15.72 5.72 -3.06
N TYR A 262 -15.83 4.39 -3.05
CA TYR A 262 -16.94 3.70 -3.68
C TYR A 262 -18.21 3.86 -2.83
N ASP A 263 -19.22 4.55 -3.34
CA ASP A 263 -20.43 4.88 -2.57
C ASP A 263 -21.63 3.97 -2.86
N GLY A 264 -21.40 2.91 -3.61
CA GLY A 264 -22.41 1.93 -3.99
C GLY A 264 -23.03 2.17 -5.36
N LEU A 265 -24.09 1.43 -5.58
CA LEU A 265 -24.86 1.39 -6.81
C LEU A 265 -25.97 2.43 -6.82
N TYR A 266 -26.09 3.11 -7.95
CA TYR A 266 -27.14 4.08 -8.23
C TYR A 266 -27.85 3.70 -9.53
N THR A 267 -29.14 4.00 -9.63
CA THR A 267 -29.90 3.93 -10.88
C THR A 267 -30.06 5.31 -11.47
N VAL A 268 -29.97 5.42 -12.80
CA VAL A 268 -30.31 6.67 -13.48
C VAL A 268 -31.84 6.76 -13.51
N VAL A 269 -32.41 7.81 -12.93
CA VAL A 269 -33.87 8.01 -12.81
C VAL A 269 -34.42 9.02 -13.79
N LYS A 270 -33.55 9.90 -14.31
CA LYS A 270 -33.91 10.91 -15.31
C LYS A 270 -32.65 11.41 -16.02
N TYR A 271 -32.78 11.79 -17.29
CA TYR A 271 -31.76 12.59 -17.97
C TYR A 271 -32.40 13.68 -18.81
N TRP A 272 -31.67 14.78 -19.05
CA TRP A 272 -32.11 15.88 -19.90
C TRP A 272 -30.90 16.66 -20.45
N ALA A 273 -31.14 17.49 -21.46
CA ALA A 273 -30.17 18.46 -21.96
C ALA A 273 -30.59 19.87 -21.53
N GLU A 274 -29.64 20.68 -21.07
CA GLU A 274 -29.88 22.09 -20.76
C GLU A 274 -28.64 22.94 -21.07
N LYS A 275 -28.78 24.27 -21.03
CA LYS A 275 -27.63 25.16 -21.08
C LYS A 275 -26.96 25.18 -19.72
N GLY A 276 -25.73 24.67 -19.63
CA GLY A 276 -24.91 24.71 -18.43
C GLY A 276 -24.45 26.14 -18.10
N VAL A 277 -23.76 26.30 -16.98
CA VAL A 277 -23.35 27.62 -16.46
C VAL A 277 -22.51 28.42 -17.47
N SER A 278 -21.70 27.73 -18.28
CA SER A 278 -20.85 28.33 -19.31
C SER A 278 -21.59 28.60 -20.64
N GLY A 279 -22.91 28.42 -20.71
CA GLY A 279 -23.76 28.74 -21.87
C GLY A 279 -23.80 27.67 -22.97
N PHE A 280 -23.06 26.57 -22.81
CA PHE A 280 -23.07 25.42 -23.72
C PHE A 280 -24.08 24.36 -23.29
N THR A 281 -24.58 23.59 -24.24
CA THR A 281 -25.45 22.46 -23.97
C THR A 281 -24.70 21.39 -23.17
N VAL A 282 -25.24 20.98 -22.02
CA VAL A 282 -24.75 19.88 -21.20
C VAL A 282 -25.87 18.85 -21.00
N TYR A 283 -25.51 17.57 -20.96
CA TYR A 283 -26.44 16.52 -20.54
C TYR A 283 -26.32 16.32 -19.03
N LYS A 284 -27.46 16.27 -18.34
CA LYS A 284 -27.54 15.98 -16.91
C LYS A 284 -28.26 14.67 -16.68
N TYR A 285 -27.76 13.90 -15.72
CA TYR A 285 -28.30 12.61 -15.31
C TYR A 285 -28.59 12.66 -13.83
N GLN A 286 -29.85 12.51 -13.45
CA GLN A 286 -30.23 12.33 -12.06
C GLN A 286 -30.08 10.85 -11.70
N LEU A 287 -29.26 10.56 -10.71
CA LEU A 287 -29.02 9.23 -10.18
C LEU A 287 -29.61 9.13 -8.77
N LYS A 288 -30.27 8.00 -8.47
CA LYS A 288 -30.78 7.67 -7.13
C LYS A 288 -30.06 6.44 -6.61
N ARG A 289 -29.57 6.50 -5.37
CA ARG A 289 -28.90 5.37 -4.71
C ARG A 289 -29.87 4.22 -4.51
N LYS A 290 -29.43 2.98 -4.76
CA LYS A 290 -30.23 1.79 -4.47
C LYS A 290 -30.36 1.57 -2.96
N GLU A 291 -31.55 1.15 -2.54
CA GLU A 291 -31.84 0.76 -1.16
C GLU A 291 -31.16 -0.57 -0.79
N GLY A 292 -31.02 -0.83 0.52
CA GLY A 292 -30.42 -2.08 1.03
C GLY A 292 -28.89 -2.13 1.06
N GLN A 293 -28.21 -1.03 0.70
CA GLN A 293 -26.76 -0.90 0.79
C GLN A 293 -26.34 -0.27 2.12
N PRO A 294 -25.10 -0.49 2.61
CA PRO A 294 -24.56 0.21 3.77
C PRO A 294 -24.75 1.72 3.67
N GLU A 295 -24.95 2.41 4.79
CA GLU A 295 -25.14 3.86 4.81
C GLU A 295 -23.99 4.58 4.11
N LEU A 296 -24.32 5.67 3.42
CA LEU A 296 -23.30 6.50 2.78
C LEU A 296 -22.38 7.04 3.85
N THR A 297 -21.17 6.52 3.86
CA THR A 297 -20.12 7.13 4.66
C THR A 297 -19.87 8.54 4.12
N THR A 298 -20.00 8.85 2.84
CA THR A 298 -19.64 10.17 2.27
C THR A 298 -20.47 11.39 2.68
N ASN A 299 -21.75 11.27 3.09
CA ASN A 299 -22.58 12.45 3.44
C ASN A 299 -22.51 12.85 4.91
N GLN A 300 -21.88 12.02 5.73
CA GLN A 300 -21.57 12.29 7.12
C GLN A 300 -20.15 11.84 7.54
N VAL A 301 -19.32 11.38 6.61
CA VAL A 301 -17.86 11.37 6.75
C VAL A 301 -17.43 12.79 6.48
N ASN A 302 -17.70 13.63 7.47
CA ASN A 302 -16.60 14.06 8.30
C ASN A 302 -15.28 13.37 7.89
N PHE A 303 -14.52 14.03 7.03
CA PHE A 303 -13.06 14.03 7.20
C PHE A 303 -12.67 14.34 8.66
N MET A 304 -13.62 14.81 9.49
CA MET A 304 -13.55 14.91 10.94
C MET A 304 -13.37 13.60 11.71
N TYR A 305 -13.60 12.40 11.16
CA TYR A 305 -13.17 11.17 11.84
C TYR A 305 -11.63 11.01 11.82
N GLY A 306 -10.91 11.76 10.98
CA GLY A 306 -9.44 11.83 10.99
C GLY A 306 -8.90 13.23 11.31
N ARG A 307 -9.73 14.16 11.80
CA ARG A 307 -9.21 15.46 12.23
C ARG A 307 -8.41 15.21 13.49
N ILE A 308 -7.09 15.40 13.38
CA ILE A 308 -6.20 15.46 14.54
C ILE A 308 -6.82 16.42 15.57
N PRO A 309 -7.19 15.93 16.77
CA PRO A 309 -7.67 16.76 17.86
C PRO A 309 -6.74 17.94 18.10
N LYS A 310 -7.30 19.15 18.15
CA LYS A 310 -6.50 20.37 18.33
C LYS A 310 -6.06 20.58 19.77
N SER A 311 -6.77 19.96 20.71
CA SER A 311 -6.51 20.05 22.14
C SER A 311 -6.87 18.72 22.83
N THR A 312 -6.33 18.49 24.02
CA THR A 312 -6.60 17.27 24.81
C THR A 312 -8.07 17.19 25.24
N SER A 313 -8.75 18.32 25.44
CA SER A 313 -10.18 18.38 25.78
C SER A 313 -11.11 17.90 24.66
N GLU A 314 -10.65 17.85 23.41
CA GLU A 314 -11.41 17.26 22.29
C GLU A 314 -11.38 15.71 22.32
N ILE A 315 -10.45 15.11 23.07
CA ILE A 315 -10.25 13.65 23.09
C ILE A 315 -11.16 13.02 24.13
N GLN A 316 -12.32 12.52 23.70
CA GLN A 316 -13.20 11.79 24.61
C GLN A 316 -12.58 10.43 25.01
N GLY A 317 -12.72 10.08 26.29
CA GLY A 317 -12.17 8.86 26.86
C GLY A 317 -10.65 8.91 27.08
N LEU A 318 -10.02 10.08 27.10
CA LEU A 318 -8.58 10.20 27.36
C LEU A 318 -8.22 9.67 28.75
N VAL A 319 -7.27 8.74 28.80
CA VAL A 319 -6.76 8.13 30.04
C VAL A 319 -5.26 8.37 30.25
N CYS A 320 -4.53 8.74 29.19
CA CYS A 320 -3.14 9.20 29.26
C CYS A 320 -2.88 10.19 28.12
N GLU A 321 -2.29 11.35 28.40
CA GLU A 321 -2.01 12.38 27.38
C GLU A 321 -0.89 11.98 26.42
N ASP A 322 0.14 11.29 26.94
CA ASP A 322 1.29 10.81 26.17
C ASP A 322 1.96 9.62 26.85
N ILE A 323 1.76 8.42 26.30
CA ILE A 323 2.38 7.20 26.84
C ILE A 323 3.91 7.19 26.70
N SER A 324 4.46 8.03 25.82
CA SER A 324 5.90 8.13 25.60
C SER A 324 6.61 9.05 26.58
N ASN A 325 5.87 9.83 27.38
CA ASN A 325 6.40 10.86 28.26
C ASN A 325 7.39 11.81 27.54
N GLY A 326 7.08 12.20 26.30
CA GLY A 326 7.90 13.10 25.48
C GLY A 326 9.13 12.46 24.82
N LEU A 327 9.32 11.14 24.92
CA LEU A 327 10.43 10.44 24.26
C LEU A 327 10.24 10.32 22.74
N GLU A 328 9.00 10.37 22.26
CA GLU A 328 8.68 10.41 20.83
C GLU A 328 8.54 11.84 20.34
N SER A 329 8.83 12.08 19.06
CA SER A 329 8.65 13.42 18.45
C SER A 329 7.20 13.86 18.35
N LYS A 330 6.25 12.94 18.47
CA LYS A 330 4.81 13.17 18.48
C LYS A 330 4.24 12.43 19.67
N ARG A 331 3.44 13.12 20.49
CA ARG A 331 2.73 12.50 21.63
C ARG A 331 1.85 11.35 21.16
N ILE A 332 1.74 10.31 22.00
CA ILE A 332 0.87 9.17 21.74
C ILE A 332 -0.16 9.08 22.88
N PRO A 333 -1.36 9.69 22.71
CA PRO A 333 -2.41 9.60 23.72
C PRO A 333 -2.96 8.17 23.83
N ALA A 334 -3.46 7.84 25.02
CA ALA A 334 -4.25 6.63 25.24
C ALA A 334 -5.70 6.96 25.57
N THR A 335 -6.65 6.25 24.95
CA THR A 335 -8.09 6.42 25.18
C THR A 335 -8.80 5.12 25.57
N ASN A 336 -9.76 5.22 26.48
CA ASN A 336 -10.66 4.14 26.85
C ASN A 336 -12.11 4.64 26.77
N ARG A 337 -12.91 3.99 25.93
CA ARG A 337 -14.36 4.21 25.79
C ARG A 337 -15.16 2.91 25.93
N VAL A 338 -14.51 1.86 26.40
CA VAL A 338 -15.06 0.50 26.44
C VAL A 338 -15.37 0.12 27.89
N ASP A 339 -14.44 0.38 28.79
CA ASP A 339 -14.52 -0.01 30.20
C ASP A 339 -13.87 1.06 31.10
N GLU A 340 -13.89 0.84 32.42
CA GLU A 340 -13.32 1.75 33.42
C GLU A 340 -11.83 1.47 33.71
N THR A 341 -11.18 0.60 32.94
CA THR A 341 -9.78 0.21 33.19
C THR A 341 -8.87 1.44 32.98
N PRO A 342 -8.11 1.87 34.00
CA PRO A 342 -7.17 2.97 33.85
C PRO A 342 -5.98 2.55 32.98
N PHE A 343 -5.36 3.51 32.29
CA PHE A 343 -4.07 3.29 31.68
C PHE A 343 -3.00 3.26 32.78
N SER A 344 -2.68 2.06 33.27
CA SER A 344 -1.70 1.92 34.36
C SER A 344 -0.28 2.13 33.84
N SER A 345 0.38 3.19 34.32
CA SER A 345 1.81 3.39 34.18
C SER A 345 2.62 2.60 35.23
N SER A 346 1.96 2.07 36.27
CA SER A 346 2.62 1.28 37.33
C SER A 346 2.84 -0.16 36.84
N GLY A 347 3.85 -0.36 36.02
CA GLY A 347 4.24 -1.68 35.52
C GLY A 347 4.92 -1.67 34.15
N PHE A 348 4.88 -0.55 33.43
CA PHE A 348 5.49 -0.42 32.10
C PHE A 348 6.31 0.86 31.98
N THR A 349 7.56 0.73 31.54
CA THR A 349 8.46 1.87 31.27
C THR A 349 8.66 2.08 29.78
N TYR A 350 8.31 3.26 29.27
CA TYR A 350 8.52 3.61 27.88
C TYR A 350 10.00 3.86 27.57
N ILE A 351 10.51 3.28 26.49
CA ILE A 351 11.86 3.52 25.94
C ILE A 351 11.80 3.64 24.42
N ASN A 352 12.76 4.35 23.79
CA ASN A 352 12.84 4.56 22.35
C ASN A 352 14.10 3.95 21.69
N SER A 353 14.86 3.15 22.45
CA SER A 353 16.04 2.42 21.97
C SER A 353 16.14 1.09 22.69
N LEU A 354 16.56 0.03 21.99
CA LEU A 354 16.76 -1.30 22.58
C LEU A 354 17.67 -1.25 23.81
N LYS A 355 17.24 -1.92 24.88
CA LYS A 355 18.12 -2.27 26.00
C LYS A 355 18.71 -3.65 25.73
N ILE A 356 19.98 -3.85 26.04
CA ILE A 356 20.67 -5.12 25.78
C ILE A 356 21.01 -5.74 27.13
N GLU A 357 20.59 -6.98 27.37
CA GLU A 357 20.99 -7.72 28.58
C GLU A 357 22.51 -7.96 28.60
N PRO A 358 23.17 -7.95 29.79
CA PRO A 358 24.63 -8.07 29.89
C PRO A 358 25.23 -9.34 29.30
N ASN A 359 24.45 -10.42 29.21
CA ASN A 359 24.89 -11.71 28.68
C ASN A 359 24.71 -11.83 27.15
N VAL A 360 24.09 -10.84 26.50
CA VAL A 360 23.98 -10.78 25.04
C VAL A 360 25.23 -10.12 24.46
N LYS A 361 25.97 -10.87 23.64
CA LYS A 361 27.19 -10.37 22.99
C LYS A 361 26.84 -9.49 21.80
N ILE A 362 27.25 -8.23 21.83
CA ILE A 362 27.05 -7.30 20.72
C ILE A 362 28.03 -7.65 19.58
N PRO A 363 27.56 -7.87 18.34
CA PRO A 363 28.43 -8.19 17.22
C PRO A 363 29.36 -7.04 16.83
N LYS A 364 30.39 -7.36 16.04
CA LYS A 364 31.29 -6.36 15.46
C LYS A 364 30.50 -5.38 14.60
N SER A 365 30.80 -4.09 14.77
CA SER A 365 30.15 -3.03 13.99
C SER A 365 30.42 -3.16 12.49
N SER A 366 29.40 -2.89 11.68
CA SER A 366 29.48 -2.82 10.22
C SER A 366 30.45 -1.73 9.77
N THR A 367 31.20 -1.98 8.68
CA THR A 367 32.15 -1.01 8.10
C THR A 367 31.47 0.27 7.61
N GLY A 368 30.25 0.17 7.08
CA GLY A 368 29.51 1.30 6.51
C GLY A 368 30.00 1.73 5.12
N CYS A 369 29.39 2.78 4.57
CA CYS A 369 29.76 3.38 3.28
C CYS A 369 30.49 4.71 3.47
N ASN A 370 31.29 5.11 2.49
CA ASN A 370 32.01 6.39 2.46
C ASN A 370 31.26 7.53 1.74
N CYS A 371 29.96 7.35 1.42
CA CYS A 371 29.14 8.41 0.82
C CYS A 371 29.09 9.64 1.74
N ARG A 372 28.88 10.84 1.19
CA ARG A 372 28.73 12.09 1.95
C ARG A 372 27.31 12.65 1.81
N GLY A 373 26.74 13.14 2.89
CA GLY A 373 25.36 13.66 2.88
C GLY A 373 24.34 12.52 2.74
N ASN A 374 23.86 12.27 1.52
CA ASN A 374 22.86 11.22 1.24
C ASN A 374 23.42 10.17 0.27
N CYS A 375 23.04 8.90 0.48
CA CYS A 375 23.37 7.82 -0.45
C CYS A 375 22.39 7.83 -1.62
N THR A 376 22.84 8.22 -2.81
CA THR A 376 21.99 8.36 -4.01
C THR A 376 22.50 7.60 -5.23
N ASP A 377 23.79 7.29 -5.28
CA ASP A 377 24.42 6.49 -6.33
C ASP A 377 24.63 5.05 -5.84
N PRO A 378 23.80 4.08 -6.29
CA PRO A 378 23.88 2.71 -5.82
C PRO A 378 25.18 2.00 -6.24
N LYS A 379 25.82 2.45 -7.33
CA LYS A 379 27.10 1.86 -7.78
C LYS A 379 28.26 2.21 -6.85
N LYS A 380 28.18 3.36 -6.17
CA LYS A 380 29.22 3.83 -5.23
C LYS A 380 28.95 3.42 -3.79
N CYS A 381 27.68 3.25 -3.42
CA CYS A 381 27.31 2.99 -2.03
C CYS A 381 27.50 1.52 -1.66
N ALA A 382 28.41 1.24 -0.71
CA ALA A 382 28.60 -0.10 -0.18
C ALA A 382 27.30 -0.69 0.44
N CYS A 383 26.47 0.13 1.07
CA CYS A 383 25.18 -0.30 1.63
C CYS A 383 24.16 -0.68 0.55
N ALA A 384 24.17 -0.02 -0.62
CA ALA A 384 23.32 -0.43 -1.74
C ALA A 384 23.75 -1.79 -2.32
N ARG A 385 25.06 -2.06 -2.37
CA ARG A 385 25.59 -3.38 -2.80
C ARG A 385 25.11 -4.52 -1.88
N LEU A 386 25.06 -4.30 -0.57
CA LEU A 386 24.49 -5.29 0.37
C LEU A 386 23.01 -5.59 0.11
N ASN A 387 22.27 -4.66 -0.49
CA ASN A 387 20.87 -4.84 -0.89
C ASN A 387 20.72 -5.35 -2.34
N GLY A 388 21.72 -6.05 -2.89
CA GLY A 388 21.65 -6.54 -4.28
C GLY A 388 21.88 -5.45 -5.34
N GLY A 389 22.68 -4.42 -5.00
CA GLY A 389 23.10 -3.39 -5.95
C GLY A 389 22.13 -2.23 -6.16
N ASN A 390 21.06 -2.12 -5.37
CA ASN A 390 20.11 -1.02 -5.41
C ASN A 390 19.67 -0.60 -4.00
N PHE A 391 19.04 0.58 -3.87
CA PHE A 391 18.47 0.99 -2.59
C PHE A 391 17.10 0.31 -2.37
N PRO A 392 16.82 -0.21 -1.16
CA PRO A 392 15.54 -0.85 -0.83
C PRO A 392 14.41 0.18 -0.62
N TYR A 393 14.78 1.44 -0.34
CA TYR A 393 13.87 2.54 -0.12
C TYR A 393 13.84 3.50 -1.31
N VAL A 394 12.69 4.14 -1.51
CA VAL A 394 12.50 5.27 -2.43
C VAL A 394 12.29 6.57 -1.66
N ASP A 395 12.85 7.66 -2.18
CA ASP A 395 12.73 9.01 -1.60
C ASP A 395 11.36 9.64 -1.92
N LEU A 396 10.33 9.11 -1.27
CA LEU A 396 8.95 9.56 -1.41
C LEU A 396 8.29 9.50 -0.03
N ASN A 397 7.62 10.59 0.40
CA ASN A 397 6.98 10.69 1.72
C ASN A 397 7.93 10.31 2.88
N ASP A 398 9.12 10.92 2.90
CA ASP A 398 10.19 10.70 3.89
C ASP A 398 10.85 9.31 3.89
N GLY A 399 10.58 8.50 2.86
CA GLY A 399 11.21 7.21 2.64
C GLY A 399 10.20 6.08 2.76
N ARG A 400 10.01 5.32 1.68
CA ARG A 400 9.11 4.15 1.62
C ARG A 400 9.87 2.93 1.16
N LEU A 401 9.66 1.80 1.82
CA LEU A 401 10.15 0.49 1.40
C LEU A 401 9.41 0.08 0.12
N ILE A 402 10.17 -0.27 -0.92
CA ILE A 402 9.60 -0.58 -2.25
C ILE A 402 8.83 -1.89 -2.21
N GLU A 403 9.46 -2.90 -1.63
CA GLU A 403 8.94 -4.24 -1.48
C GLU A 403 9.58 -4.86 -0.22
N PRO A 404 8.90 -5.81 0.43
CA PRO A 404 9.50 -6.55 1.53
C PRO A 404 10.66 -7.40 1.05
N ARG A 405 11.67 -7.54 1.89
CA ARG A 405 12.91 -8.28 1.59
C ARG A 405 13.23 -9.22 2.72
N ASP A 406 14.11 -10.16 2.45
CA ASP A 406 14.61 -11.04 3.48
C ASP A 406 15.25 -10.27 4.63
N VAL A 407 16.18 -9.40 4.27
CA VAL A 407 16.78 -8.43 5.16
C VAL A 407 17.05 -7.14 4.40
N VAL A 408 16.85 -6.00 5.08
CA VAL A 408 17.18 -4.68 4.55
C VAL A 408 18.47 -4.19 5.20
N PHE A 409 19.45 -3.78 4.39
CA PHE A 409 20.70 -3.19 4.89
C PHE A 409 20.65 -1.66 4.85
N GLU A 410 20.41 -1.05 5.99
CA GLU A 410 20.48 0.39 6.16
C GLU A 410 21.92 0.90 6.36
N CYS A 411 22.11 2.19 6.13
CA CYS A 411 23.33 2.86 6.55
C CYS A 411 23.40 2.91 8.08
N GLY A 412 24.59 2.62 8.63
CA GLY A 412 24.83 2.52 10.07
C GLY A 412 25.68 3.66 10.64
N PRO A 413 26.14 3.52 11.89
CA PRO A 413 26.94 4.54 12.58
C PRO A 413 28.25 4.91 11.86
N ASN A 414 28.89 3.93 11.19
CA ASN A 414 30.16 4.12 10.49
C ASN A 414 30.02 4.64 9.04
N CYS A 415 28.79 4.91 8.58
CA CYS A 415 28.59 5.49 7.26
C CYS A 415 28.86 7.00 7.26
N GLY A 416 29.48 7.53 6.20
CA GLY A 416 29.72 8.98 6.02
C GLY A 416 28.46 9.80 5.67
N CYS A 417 27.31 9.14 5.46
CA CYS A 417 26.04 9.79 5.17
C CYS A 417 25.29 10.19 6.46
N GLY A 418 24.58 11.31 6.41
CA GLY A 418 23.86 11.90 7.53
C GLY A 418 22.52 11.22 7.83
N PRO A 419 21.78 11.72 8.84
CA PRO A 419 20.51 11.16 9.30
C PRO A 419 19.38 11.29 8.25
N GLU A 420 19.45 12.26 7.36
CA GLU A 420 18.48 12.46 6.27
C GLU A 420 18.58 11.43 5.14
N CYS A 421 19.62 10.57 5.17
CA CYS A 421 19.82 9.55 4.16
C CYS A 421 18.58 8.65 4.04
N VAL A 422 18.08 8.48 2.82
CA VAL A 422 16.91 7.62 2.53
C VAL A 422 17.19 6.17 2.90
N ASN A 423 18.45 5.72 2.86
CA ASN A 423 18.85 4.40 3.36
C ASN A 423 19.01 4.35 4.90
N ARG A 424 18.37 5.25 5.64
CA ARG A 424 18.16 5.24 7.10
C ARG A 424 16.67 5.40 7.43
N THR A 425 15.78 5.00 6.52
CA THR A 425 14.33 5.26 6.57
C THR A 425 13.68 4.86 7.89
N SER A 426 14.03 3.70 8.45
CA SER A 426 13.48 3.22 9.74
C SER A 426 14.14 3.82 10.97
N GLN A 427 15.28 4.52 10.84
CA GLN A 427 15.97 5.22 11.93
C GLN A 427 15.42 6.64 12.15
N LYS A 428 14.56 7.12 11.24
CA LYS A 428 13.95 8.45 11.33
C LYS A 428 12.91 8.48 12.45
N ARG A 429 12.61 9.69 12.92
CA ARG A 429 11.62 9.97 13.97
C ARG A 429 10.21 9.49 13.59
N LEU A 430 9.35 9.28 14.59
CA LEU A 430 7.94 8.93 14.41
C LEU A 430 7.22 9.94 13.51
N ARG A 431 6.62 9.44 12.42
CA ARG A 431 6.03 10.25 11.35
C ARG A 431 4.55 10.53 11.55
N PHE A 432 3.83 9.62 12.19
CA PHE A 432 2.38 9.63 12.25
C PHE A 432 1.89 9.96 13.67
N HIS A 433 0.74 10.63 13.78
CA HIS A 433 0.02 10.80 15.03
C HIS A 433 -0.72 9.50 15.33
N LEU A 434 -0.28 8.82 16.38
CA LEU A 434 -0.82 7.53 16.79
C LEU A 434 -1.63 7.69 18.07
N GLU A 435 -2.55 6.77 18.29
CA GLU A 435 -3.37 6.67 19.49
C GLU A 435 -3.39 5.21 19.95
N VAL A 436 -3.12 5.00 21.23
CA VAL A 436 -3.43 3.72 21.89
C VAL A 436 -4.89 3.76 22.33
N PHE A 437 -5.69 2.76 21.99
CA PHE A 437 -7.11 2.74 22.36
C PHE A 437 -7.52 1.39 22.94
N ARG A 438 -8.50 1.40 23.84
CA ARG A 438 -9.08 0.17 24.39
C ARG A 438 -10.00 -0.47 23.35
N SER A 439 -9.71 -1.70 22.97
CA SER A 439 -10.56 -2.52 22.10
C SER A 439 -11.55 -3.37 22.93
N PRO A 440 -12.70 -3.79 22.37
CA PRO A 440 -13.69 -4.58 23.11
C PRO A 440 -13.20 -5.95 23.60
N LYS A 441 -12.29 -6.62 22.88
CA LYS A 441 -11.92 -8.03 23.12
C LYS A 441 -10.43 -8.35 23.04
N LYS A 442 -9.57 -7.41 22.63
CA LYS A 442 -8.13 -7.62 22.42
C LYS A 442 -7.26 -6.83 23.41
N GLY A 443 -7.89 -6.14 24.38
CA GLY A 443 -7.18 -5.24 25.27
C GLY A 443 -6.81 -3.93 24.56
N TRP A 444 -5.59 -3.44 24.79
CA TRP A 444 -5.08 -2.23 24.14
C TRP A 444 -4.74 -2.48 22.67
N ALA A 445 -4.93 -1.46 21.83
CA ALA A 445 -4.71 -1.50 20.39
C ALA A 445 -4.09 -0.17 19.93
N VAL A 446 -3.53 -0.14 18.72
CA VAL A 446 -2.97 1.10 18.12
C VAL A 446 -3.73 1.46 16.86
N ARG A 447 -4.01 2.74 16.66
CA ARG A 447 -4.50 3.30 15.38
C ARG A 447 -3.80 4.60 15.04
N SER A 448 -3.89 5.02 13.79
CA SER A 448 -3.34 6.29 13.31
C SER A 448 -4.44 7.32 13.09
N TRP A 449 -4.18 8.59 13.43
CA TRP A 449 -5.03 9.71 12.99
C TRP A 449 -4.66 10.21 11.60
N ASP A 450 -3.44 9.89 11.16
CA ASP A 450 -2.95 10.19 9.84
C ASP A 450 -3.25 9.04 8.87
N PHE A 451 -3.28 9.37 7.58
CA PHE A 451 -3.14 8.37 6.53
C PHE A 451 -1.70 7.83 6.53
N ILE A 452 -1.52 6.51 6.44
CA ILE A 452 -0.21 5.86 6.33
C ILE A 452 -0.07 5.26 4.92
N PRO A 453 0.82 5.79 4.06
CA PRO A 453 1.08 5.20 2.75
C PRO A 453 1.74 3.81 2.86
N ALA A 454 1.42 2.90 1.94
CA ALA A 454 2.05 1.58 1.86
C ALA A 454 3.59 1.69 1.76
N GLY A 455 4.33 0.84 2.45
CA GLY A 455 5.80 0.88 2.54
C GLY A 455 6.34 1.93 3.50
N SER A 456 5.51 2.71 4.21
CA SER A 456 6.01 3.60 5.27
C SER A 456 6.43 2.79 6.51
N PRO A 457 7.56 3.12 7.16
CA PRO A 457 7.89 2.57 8.47
C PRO A 457 6.92 3.12 9.52
N VAL A 458 6.40 2.24 10.38
CA VAL A 458 5.54 2.60 11.51
C VAL A 458 6.38 2.70 12.78
N CYS A 459 7.09 1.63 13.14
CA CYS A 459 7.98 1.59 14.29
C CYS A 459 8.94 0.40 14.26
N GLU A 460 10.03 0.50 15.02
CA GLU A 460 10.80 -0.66 15.47
C GLU A 460 10.12 -1.29 16.69
N TYR A 461 10.19 -2.61 16.84
CA TYR A 461 9.75 -3.30 18.05
C TYR A 461 10.84 -3.14 19.11
N ILE A 462 10.60 -2.27 20.09
CA ILE A 462 11.61 -1.93 21.12
C ILE A 462 11.23 -2.57 22.45
N GLY A 463 12.21 -3.21 23.07
CA GLY A 463 12.15 -3.79 24.41
C GLY A 463 13.54 -4.07 24.96
N VAL A 464 13.64 -5.10 25.80
CA VAL A 464 14.91 -5.65 26.28
C VAL A 464 15.30 -6.83 25.39
N LEU A 465 16.44 -6.73 24.73
CA LEU A 465 17.03 -7.83 23.96
C LEU A 465 17.61 -8.87 24.93
N ARG A 466 17.08 -10.09 24.87
CA ARG A 466 17.43 -11.23 25.71
C ARG A 466 17.79 -12.43 24.85
N ARG A 467 18.51 -13.41 25.41
CA ARG A 467 18.52 -14.76 24.82
C ARG A 467 17.19 -15.44 25.13
N THR A 468 16.66 -16.21 24.18
CA THR A 468 15.36 -16.88 24.35
C THR A 468 15.37 -17.85 25.52
N ASP A 469 16.48 -18.56 25.75
CA ASP A 469 16.66 -19.49 26.89
C ASP A 469 16.57 -18.81 28.27
N ASP A 470 16.79 -17.50 28.35
CA ASP A 470 16.78 -16.74 29.62
C ASP A 470 15.38 -16.20 29.97
N VAL A 471 14.39 -16.38 29.08
CA VAL A 471 13.04 -15.88 29.29
C VAL A 471 12.20 -16.96 29.96
N ASP A 472 11.62 -16.62 31.11
CA ASP A 472 10.78 -17.54 31.86
C ASP A 472 9.46 -17.77 31.12
N THR A 473 9.36 -18.92 30.45
CA THR A 473 8.14 -19.39 29.75
C THR A 473 6.97 -19.65 30.69
N LEU A 474 7.19 -19.67 32.01
CA LEU A 474 6.14 -19.82 33.02
C LEU A 474 5.48 -18.49 33.40
N THR A 475 6.05 -17.35 32.99
CA THR A 475 5.40 -16.05 33.15
C THR A 475 4.37 -15.84 32.03
N ASP A 476 3.15 -15.38 32.37
CA ASP A 476 2.14 -14.95 31.38
C ASP A 476 2.57 -13.62 30.71
N ASN A 477 3.75 -13.60 30.06
CA ASN A 477 4.28 -12.45 29.34
C ASN A 477 3.92 -12.54 27.85
N ASP A 478 2.84 -11.87 27.45
CA ASP A 478 2.35 -11.84 26.07
C ASP A 478 3.10 -10.85 25.14
N TYR A 479 4.24 -10.29 25.57
CA TYR A 479 4.94 -9.20 24.89
C TYR A 479 6.38 -9.54 24.46
N ILE A 480 6.62 -10.80 24.13
CA ILE A 480 7.91 -11.28 23.62
C ILE A 480 7.82 -11.37 22.09
N PHE A 481 8.83 -10.81 21.42
CA PHE A 481 9.01 -10.95 19.97
C PHE A 481 10.31 -11.72 19.69
N GLU A 482 10.19 -12.95 19.20
CA GLU A 482 11.34 -13.74 18.77
C GLU A 482 11.97 -13.18 17.48
N ILE A 483 13.30 -13.01 17.48
CA ILE A 483 14.02 -12.51 16.30
C ILE A 483 14.30 -13.69 15.37
N ASP A 484 13.27 -14.09 14.64
CA ASP A 484 13.39 -15.09 13.59
C ASP A 484 13.28 -14.43 12.21
N CYS A 485 14.43 -14.00 11.70
CA CYS A 485 14.49 -13.51 10.34
C CYS A 485 14.24 -14.63 9.33
N GLN A 486 14.57 -15.90 9.59
CA GLN A 486 14.28 -16.97 8.63
C GLN A 486 12.79 -17.18 8.44
N GLN A 487 12.02 -17.15 9.51
CA GLN A 487 10.57 -17.19 9.44
C GLN A 487 9.98 -15.90 8.84
N THR A 488 10.59 -14.74 9.10
CA THR A 488 10.21 -13.45 8.46
C THR A 488 10.54 -13.43 6.95
N MET A 489 11.65 -14.05 6.55
CA MET A 489 12.08 -14.32 5.17
C MET A 489 11.11 -15.27 4.47
N GLN A 490 10.24 -15.96 5.22
CA GLN A 490 9.25 -16.86 4.68
C GLN A 490 7.82 -16.29 4.73
N GLY A 491 7.56 -15.00 4.42
CA GLY A 491 6.25 -14.64 3.83
C GLY A 491 5.58 -13.28 4.08
N LEU A 492 4.52 -13.04 3.29
CA LEU A 492 3.48 -12.00 3.41
C LEU A 492 2.15 -12.65 3.00
N ASP A 493 1.06 -12.29 3.69
CA ASP A 493 -0.25 -12.97 3.69
C ASP A 493 -0.29 -14.27 4.52
N GLY A 494 0.17 -14.15 5.77
CA GLY A 494 0.55 -15.29 6.61
C GLY A 494 2.06 -15.52 6.48
N ARG A 495 2.70 -16.11 7.50
CA ARG A 495 4.09 -16.59 7.39
C ARG A 495 4.20 -17.71 6.32
N GLN A 496 4.12 -17.39 5.02
CA GLN A 496 4.38 -18.28 3.87
C GLN A 496 5.40 -17.73 2.84
N ARG A 497 6.52 -18.46 2.67
CA ARG A 497 7.69 -18.34 1.76
C ARG A 497 7.91 -17.02 0.98
N ARG A 498 9.05 -16.34 1.20
CA ARG A 498 9.70 -15.50 0.17
C ARG A 498 10.81 -16.36 -0.45
N LEU A 499 10.75 -16.57 -1.76
CA LEU A 499 11.86 -17.12 -2.55
C LEU A 499 12.55 -15.91 -3.20
N GLY A 500 13.83 -15.69 -2.93
CA GLY A 500 14.63 -14.70 -3.64
C GLY A 500 15.90 -14.25 -2.93
N ASP A 501 17.03 -14.66 -3.48
CA ASP A 501 18.40 -14.52 -2.96
C ASP A 501 18.85 -13.10 -2.57
N VAL A 502 19.26 -12.95 -1.31
CA VAL A 502 20.36 -12.05 -0.96
C VAL A 502 21.58 -12.90 -0.67
N ALA A 503 22.70 -12.61 -1.34
CA ALA A 503 23.99 -13.20 -1.00
C ALA A 503 24.35 -12.81 0.45
N VAL A 504 24.07 -13.71 1.39
CA VAL A 504 24.59 -13.63 2.75
C VAL A 504 26.12 -13.70 2.65
N PRO A 505 26.89 -12.81 3.32
CA PRO A 505 28.34 -12.87 3.30
C PRO A 505 28.85 -14.28 3.67
N MET A 506 29.85 -14.77 2.93
CA MET A 506 30.38 -16.14 2.99
C MET A 506 30.93 -16.60 4.36
N ASP A 507 30.97 -15.76 5.38
CA ASP A 507 31.48 -16.12 6.71
C ASP A 507 30.49 -16.95 7.57
N ASN A 508 29.24 -17.17 7.10
CA ASN A 508 28.25 -17.99 7.79
C ASN A 508 28.09 -19.42 7.24
N LYS A 509 28.93 -19.86 6.28
CA LYS A 509 28.99 -21.27 5.84
C LYS A 509 30.02 -22.07 6.65
N ALA A 510 29.77 -22.21 7.96
CA ALA A 510 30.51 -23.15 8.78
C ALA A 510 29.54 -24.05 9.57
N SER A 511 28.94 -24.99 8.85
CA SER A 511 28.69 -26.40 9.20
C SER A 511 27.39 -26.87 8.56
N GLU A 512 27.52 -27.64 7.48
CA GLU A 512 26.51 -28.65 7.16
C GLU A 512 26.55 -29.67 8.29
N SER A 513 25.58 -29.59 9.20
CA SER A 513 25.24 -30.68 10.10
C SER A 513 23.74 -30.92 10.00
N ASN A 514 23.38 -32.12 9.58
CA ASN A 514 22.02 -32.65 9.58
C ASN A 514 21.32 -32.42 10.93
N GLY A 515 20.11 -31.87 10.92
CA GLY A 515 19.13 -31.99 12.01
C GLY A 515 18.83 -30.70 12.80
N ASP A 516 17.54 -30.34 12.79
CA ASP A 516 16.80 -29.38 13.61
C ASP A 516 16.73 -27.90 13.14
N GLU A 517 15.50 -27.44 12.85
CA GLU A 517 15.13 -26.01 12.78
C GLU A 517 15.42 -25.40 14.16
N SER A 518 16.62 -24.86 14.36
CA SER A 518 17.00 -24.35 15.68
C SER A 518 16.13 -23.15 16.04
N ALA A 519 15.42 -23.25 17.17
CA ALA A 519 14.64 -22.16 17.74
C ALA A 519 15.42 -20.83 17.79
N PRO A 520 14.73 -19.68 17.66
CA PRO A 520 15.38 -18.37 17.62
C PRO A 520 16.21 -18.13 18.89
N GLU A 521 17.50 -17.80 18.72
CA GLU A 521 18.46 -17.63 19.83
C GLU A 521 18.17 -16.38 20.68
N PHE A 522 17.58 -15.35 20.07
CA PHE A 522 17.31 -14.06 20.71
C PHE A 522 15.86 -13.62 20.54
N CYS A 523 15.39 -12.85 21.51
CA CYS A 523 14.07 -12.23 21.49
C CYS A 523 14.12 -10.81 22.07
N ILE A 524 13.07 -10.04 21.79
CA ILE A 524 12.83 -8.71 22.33
C ILE A 524 11.65 -8.81 23.31
N ASP A 525 11.95 -8.64 24.59
CA ASP A 525 10.97 -8.65 25.68
C ASP A 525 10.48 -7.23 25.96
N ALA A 526 9.23 -6.95 25.60
CA ALA A 526 8.55 -5.68 25.87
C ALA A 526 7.53 -5.78 27.02
N GLY A 527 7.64 -6.80 27.90
CA GLY A 527 6.72 -7.04 29.00
C GLY A 527 6.63 -5.85 29.96
N SER A 528 7.77 -5.47 30.54
CA SER A 528 7.87 -4.37 31.52
C SER A 528 8.51 -3.09 30.96
N THR A 529 9.17 -3.15 29.81
CA THR A 529 9.89 -2.00 29.23
C THR A 529 9.92 -2.10 27.71
N GLY A 530 9.48 -1.07 27.00
CA GLY A 530 9.45 -1.08 25.53
C GLY A 530 8.89 0.21 24.95
N ASN A 531 8.62 0.25 23.64
CA ASN A 531 7.90 1.36 23.01
C ASN A 531 6.42 1.01 22.76
N PHE A 532 5.72 1.81 21.95
CA PHE A 532 4.31 1.57 21.62
C PHE A 532 4.06 0.31 20.77
N ALA A 533 5.08 -0.29 20.14
CA ALA A 533 4.91 -1.44 19.24
C ALA A 533 4.25 -2.63 19.94
N ARG A 534 4.49 -2.80 21.25
CA ARG A 534 3.88 -3.84 22.09
C ARG A 534 2.35 -3.81 22.15
N PHE A 535 1.72 -2.68 21.81
CA PHE A 535 0.27 -2.52 21.82
C PHE A 535 -0.38 -2.80 20.45
N ILE A 536 0.42 -3.10 19.43
CA ILE A 536 -0.08 -3.40 18.08
C ILE A 536 -0.53 -4.87 18.06
N ASN A 537 -1.82 -5.10 17.79
CA ASN A 537 -2.44 -6.42 17.88
C ASN A 537 -2.19 -7.30 16.66
N HIS A 538 -2.48 -8.59 16.84
CA HIS A 538 -2.58 -9.57 15.77
C HIS A 538 -3.79 -9.32 14.85
N SER A 539 -3.60 -9.54 13.54
CA SER A 539 -4.68 -9.86 12.61
C SER A 539 -4.28 -11.00 11.67
N CYS A 540 -5.25 -11.85 11.30
CA CYS A 540 -5.07 -12.84 10.23
C CYS A 540 -5.05 -12.17 8.84
N GLU A 541 -5.56 -10.94 8.76
CA GLU A 541 -5.58 -10.10 7.59
C GLU A 541 -4.91 -8.75 7.95
N PRO A 542 -3.58 -8.75 8.16
CA PRO A 542 -2.88 -7.59 8.69
C PRO A 542 -2.68 -6.49 7.64
N ASN A 543 -2.57 -5.25 8.12
CA ASN A 543 -2.21 -4.08 7.31
C ASN A 543 -0.76 -3.61 7.54
N LEU A 544 -0.04 -4.23 8.48
CA LEU A 544 1.39 -4.11 8.69
C LEU A 544 2.10 -5.44 8.41
N PHE A 545 3.39 -5.37 8.11
CA PHE A 545 4.26 -6.53 8.04
C PHE A 545 5.60 -6.27 8.75
N VAL A 546 6.25 -7.37 9.14
CA VAL A 546 7.55 -7.36 9.80
C VAL A 546 8.66 -7.39 8.74
N GLN A 547 9.67 -6.55 8.92
CA GLN A 547 10.89 -6.50 8.13
C GLN A 547 12.11 -6.55 9.05
N CYS A 548 12.99 -7.52 8.84
CA CYS A 548 14.32 -7.52 9.45
C CYS A 548 15.20 -6.44 8.81
N VAL A 549 15.85 -5.63 9.65
CA VAL A 549 16.74 -4.54 9.22
C VAL A 549 18.10 -4.64 9.93
N LEU A 550 19.18 -4.56 9.16
CA LEU A 550 20.55 -4.49 9.67
C LEU A 550 21.14 -3.10 9.39
N SER A 551 21.80 -2.51 10.38
CA SER A 551 22.43 -1.18 10.26
C SER A 551 23.75 -1.08 11.03
N SER A 552 23.74 -1.37 12.32
CA SER A 552 24.91 -1.27 13.21
C SER A 552 25.88 -2.44 13.07
N HIS A 553 25.39 -3.65 12.80
CA HIS A 553 26.13 -4.89 12.57
C HIS A 553 25.53 -5.69 11.40
N GLN A 554 26.11 -6.85 11.10
CA GLN A 554 25.66 -7.76 10.03
C GLN A 554 25.13 -9.11 10.53
N ASP A 555 25.09 -9.34 11.85
CA ASP A 555 24.49 -10.56 12.42
C ASP A 555 22.97 -10.53 12.31
N ILE A 556 22.40 -11.45 11.55
CA ILE A 556 20.95 -11.55 11.30
C ILE A 556 20.16 -11.99 12.52
N LYS A 557 20.77 -12.74 13.46
CA LYS A 557 20.12 -13.22 14.68
C LYS A 557 19.75 -12.08 15.64
N LEU A 558 20.36 -10.92 15.44
CA LEU A 558 20.17 -9.70 16.22
C LEU A 558 19.60 -8.56 15.36
N ALA A 559 18.95 -8.89 14.24
CA ALA A 559 18.38 -7.87 13.37
C ALA A 559 17.34 -7.02 14.11
N ARG A 560 17.23 -5.76 13.70
CA ARG A 560 16.15 -4.88 14.16
C ARG A 560 14.85 -5.35 13.53
N VAL A 561 13.81 -5.45 14.34
CA VAL A 561 12.45 -5.84 13.92
C VAL A 561 11.66 -4.57 13.65
N VAL A 562 11.38 -4.26 12.38
CA VAL A 562 10.69 -3.03 11.98
C VAL A 562 9.34 -3.36 11.33
N LEU A 563 8.29 -2.69 11.79
CA LEU A 563 6.94 -2.79 11.23
C LEU A 563 6.77 -1.73 10.12
N PHE A 564 6.38 -2.20 8.94
CA PHE A 564 6.06 -1.36 7.78
C PHE A 564 4.59 -1.53 7.39
N ALA A 565 3.98 -0.48 6.85
CA ALA A 565 2.65 -0.57 6.28
C ALA A 565 2.67 -1.46 5.02
N ALA A 566 1.87 -2.53 5.03
CA ALA A 566 1.66 -3.38 3.85
C ALA A 566 0.71 -2.70 2.85
N ASP A 567 -0.26 -1.96 3.38
CA ASP A 567 -1.35 -1.35 2.64
C ASP A 567 -1.35 0.18 2.81
N ASN A 568 -2.16 0.87 2.01
CA ASN A 568 -2.51 2.27 2.26
C ASN A 568 -3.54 2.32 3.39
N ILE A 569 -3.16 2.80 4.57
CA ILE A 569 -3.98 2.71 5.79
C ILE A 569 -4.72 4.03 6.04
N PRO A 570 -6.06 4.07 5.95
CA PRO A 570 -6.86 5.24 6.33
C PRO A 570 -6.78 5.56 7.83
N PRO A 571 -7.04 6.84 8.21
CA PRO A 571 -7.21 7.22 9.60
C PRO A 571 -8.21 6.36 10.36
N LEU A 572 -7.91 6.13 11.64
CA LEU A 572 -8.62 5.34 12.64
C LEU A 572 -8.70 3.84 12.40
N GLN A 573 -8.18 3.33 11.28
CA GLN A 573 -8.02 1.88 11.13
C GLN A 573 -6.98 1.38 12.14
N GLU A 574 -7.32 0.28 12.83
CA GLU A 574 -6.41 -0.39 13.75
C GLU A 574 -5.18 -0.91 12.97
N LEU A 575 -3.99 -0.67 13.53
CA LEU A 575 -2.73 -1.19 13.02
C LEU A 575 -2.55 -2.61 13.55
N THR A 576 -2.29 -3.55 12.64
CA THR A 576 -2.15 -4.97 12.99
C THR A 576 -1.11 -5.67 12.12
N TYR A 577 -0.37 -6.62 12.70
CA TYR A 577 0.52 -7.53 11.97
C TYR A 577 0.16 -9.00 12.27
N ASP A 578 0.62 -9.94 11.46
CA ASP A 578 0.47 -11.36 11.79
C ASP A 578 1.53 -11.76 12.82
N TYR A 579 1.11 -12.19 14.01
CA TYR A 579 2.02 -12.71 15.04
C TYR A 579 2.61 -14.04 14.62
N GLY A 580 1.90 -14.78 13.76
CA GLY A 580 2.38 -15.96 13.07
C GLY A 580 2.77 -17.14 13.95
N TYR A 581 2.28 -17.19 15.18
CA TYR A 581 2.32 -18.41 15.97
C TYR A 581 1.75 -19.59 15.17
N THR A 582 2.44 -20.72 15.24
CA THR A 582 1.94 -22.00 14.74
C THR A 582 0.86 -22.51 15.70
N LEU A 583 -0.19 -23.14 15.16
CA LEU A 583 -1.25 -23.68 16.00
C LEU A 583 -0.71 -24.79 16.88
N ASP A 584 -1.20 -24.84 18.12
CA ASP A 584 -0.83 -25.85 19.11
C ASP A 584 0.66 -25.82 19.54
N SER A 585 1.36 -24.70 19.28
CA SER A 585 2.78 -24.51 19.65
C SER A 585 3.01 -24.19 21.12
N VAL A 586 2.04 -23.56 21.79
CA VAL A 586 2.19 -23.14 23.18
C VAL A 586 1.68 -24.24 24.11
N HIS A 587 2.52 -24.67 25.04
CA HIS A 587 2.19 -25.69 26.03
C HIS A 587 2.15 -25.08 27.44
N GLY A 588 1.16 -25.46 28.24
CA GLY A 588 1.05 -25.07 29.64
C GLY A 588 1.99 -25.87 30.55
N PRO A 589 2.13 -25.48 31.83
CA PRO A 589 2.97 -26.18 32.80
C PRO A 589 2.59 -27.64 33.04
N ASP A 590 1.36 -28.03 32.71
CA ASP A 590 0.85 -29.40 32.77
C ASP A 590 1.14 -30.22 31.51
N GLY A 591 1.90 -29.67 30.55
CA GLY A 591 2.24 -30.29 29.27
C GLY A 591 1.10 -30.29 28.25
N LYS A 592 -0.04 -29.65 28.54
CA LYS A 592 -1.15 -29.56 27.58
C LYS A 592 -1.04 -28.33 26.71
N VAL A 593 -1.53 -28.45 25.48
CA VAL A 593 -1.61 -27.32 24.55
C VAL A 593 -2.50 -26.20 25.12
N LYS A 594 -1.90 -25.03 25.33
CA LYS A 594 -2.60 -23.78 25.67
C LYS A 594 -3.17 -23.20 24.39
N LYS A 595 -4.45 -22.81 24.41
CA LYS A 595 -5.14 -22.26 23.24
C LYS A 595 -5.54 -20.82 23.51
N LEU A 596 -5.35 -19.94 22.53
CA LEU A 596 -5.82 -18.57 22.60
C LEU A 596 -6.70 -18.22 21.40
N THR A 597 -7.93 -17.81 21.65
CA THR A 597 -8.89 -17.45 20.60
C THR A 597 -8.48 -16.16 19.89
N CYS A 598 -8.59 -16.15 18.56
CA CYS A 598 -8.37 -14.95 17.75
C CYS A 598 -9.66 -14.13 17.63
N TYR A 599 -9.55 -12.83 17.95
CA TYR A 599 -10.65 -11.85 17.84
C TYR A 599 -10.34 -10.74 16.82
N CYS A 600 -9.53 -11.04 15.78
CA CYS A 600 -9.13 -10.04 14.79
C CYS A 600 -10.31 -9.53 13.93
N GLY A 601 -11.39 -10.31 13.81
CA GLY A 601 -12.57 -9.93 13.04
C GLY A 601 -12.44 -10.12 11.52
N ALA A 602 -11.29 -10.59 11.05
CA ALA A 602 -11.05 -10.96 9.66
C ALA A 602 -12.04 -12.01 9.14
N VAL A 603 -12.43 -11.94 7.87
CA VAL A 603 -13.37 -12.87 7.24
C VAL A 603 -12.79 -14.28 7.27
N ASN A 604 -11.51 -14.41 6.88
CA ASN A 604 -10.78 -15.68 6.91
C ASN A 604 -9.95 -15.85 8.18
N CYS A 605 -10.46 -15.35 9.31
CA CYS A 605 -9.81 -15.54 10.59
C CYS A 605 -9.60 -17.04 10.89
N ARG A 606 -8.34 -17.43 11.15
CA ARG A 606 -7.95 -18.79 11.58
C ARG A 606 -8.46 -19.20 12.97
N LYS A 607 -9.28 -18.35 13.59
CA LYS A 607 -9.97 -18.49 14.90
C LYS A 607 -9.07 -18.64 16.13
N ARG A 608 -7.77 -18.86 15.96
CA ARG A 608 -6.80 -19.01 17.06
C ARG A 608 -5.52 -18.19 16.81
N LEU A 609 -4.96 -17.64 17.87
CA LEU A 609 -3.58 -17.13 17.85
C LEU A 609 -2.63 -18.34 17.89
N TYR A 610 -2.78 -19.19 18.91
CA TYR A 610 -2.05 -20.45 19.08
C TYR A 610 -2.92 -21.56 19.67
#